data_AF-A0A645H0F6-F1
#
_entry.id   AF-A0A645H0F6-F1
#
_cell.length_a   1.000
_cell.length_b   1.000
_cell.length_c   1.000
_cell.angle_alpha   90.00
_cell.angle_beta   90.00
_cell.angle_gamma   90.00
#
_symmetry.space_group_name_H-M   'P 1'
#
loop_
_entity.id
_entity.type
_entity.pdbx_description
1 polymer ?
#
loop_
_entity_poly.entity_id
_entity_poly.type
_entity_poly.pdbx_seq_one_letter_code
_entity_poly.pdbx_strand_id
1 'polypeptide(L)'
;MIKIVAYLRGSHLSDMDQELVRQDILDMVLSAKERGEEMSQAIGADYKQFCDDIIAEIKPKSIKDKVKDTVSMVSMSVSMLILIKMIFFSAELIRRVILKQPFSLNVPIQYLDILFMVIIVAASWAIVVVILRDAFDEKDKRTKIIVALTLIATIVGFGLLYGFQIGTGTMFEINLIAGYFLAALLFVISKINDKTKK
;
A
#
# COMPACT_ATOMS: atom_id res chain seq x y z
N MET A 1 -18.11 -12.84 -4.40
CA MET A 1 -17.27 -12.16 -5.42
C MET A 1 -16.16 -11.30 -4.83
N ILE A 2 -16.41 -10.34 -3.92
CA ILE A 2 -15.35 -9.43 -3.39
C ILE A 2 -14.14 -10.19 -2.80
N LYS A 3 -14.37 -11.24 -2.01
CA LYS A 3 -13.31 -12.08 -1.43
C LYS A 3 -12.46 -12.80 -2.47
N ILE A 4 -13.10 -13.31 -3.54
CA ILE A 4 -12.43 -13.97 -4.67
C ILE A 4 -11.48 -12.98 -5.36
N VAL A 5 -11.97 -11.77 -5.67
CA VAL A 5 -11.16 -10.73 -6.31
C VAL A 5 -10.00 -10.30 -5.41
N ALA A 6 -10.25 -10.14 -4.09
CA ALA A 6 -9.19 -9.80 -3.13
C ALA A 6 -8.13 -10.91 -3.05
N TYR A 7 -8.53 -12.18 -3.03
CA TYR A 7 -7.62 -13.31 -2.98
C TYR A 7 -6.79 -13.46 -4.27
N LEU A 8 -7.42 -13.35 -5.44
CA LEU A 8 -6.74 -13.34 -6.73
C LEU A 8 -5.80 -12.14 -6.90
N ARG A 9 -6.11 -11.00 -6.29
CA ARG A 9 -5.23 -9.83 -6.25
C ARG A 9 -4.02 -10.03 -5.34
N GLY A 10 -4.20 -10.79 -4.25
CA GLY A 10 -3.12 -11.27 -3.39
C GLY A 10 -2.27 -12.35 -4.01
N SER A 11 -2.83 -13.09 -4.97
CA SER A 11 -2.10 -14.10 -5.70
C SER A 11 -1.18 -13.46 -6.74
N HIS A 12 -0.12 -14.17 -7.07
CA HIS A 12 0.94 -13.69 -7.93
C HIS A 12 0.58 -13.78 -9.43
N LEU A 13 -0.68 -13.60 -9.80
CA LEU A 13 -1.14 -13.63 -11.19
C LEU A 13 -0.77 -12.32 -11.91
N SER A 14 -0.58 -12.38 -13.25
CA SER A 14 -0.41 -11.19 -14.08
C SER A 14 -1.66 -10.30 -13.99
N ASP A 15 -1.55 -8.99 -14.20
CA ASP A 15 -2.72 -8.10 -14.18
C ASP A 15 -3.71 -8.46 -15.31
N MET A 16 -3.18 -8.93 -16.45
CA MET A 16 -4.00 -9.44 -17.56
C MET A 16 -4.67 -10.77 -17.21
N ASP A 17 -3.94 -11.71 -16.61
CA ASP A 17 -4.51 -13.00 -16.20
C ASP A 17 -5.55 -12.81 -15.10
N GLN A 18 -5.34 -11.86 -14.18
CA GLN A 18 -6.34 -11.48 -13.18
C GLN A 18 -7.64 -10.97 -13.82
N GLU A 19 -7.54 -10.16 -14.87
CA GLU A 19 -8.73 -9.65 -15.57
C GLU A 19 -9.44 -10.75 -16.36
N LEU A 20 -8.70 -11.64 -17.02
CA LEU A 20 -9.28 -12.80 -17.72
C LEU A 20 -10.01 -13.72 -16.75
N VAL A 21 -9.36 -14.12 -15.66
CA VAL A 21 -9.99 -14.94 -14.61
C VAL A 21 -11.19 -14.25 -14.00
N ARG A 22 -11.14 -12.92 -13.81
CA ARG A 22 -12.28 -12.16 -13.29
C ARG A 22 -13.47 -12.20 -14.24
N GLN A 23 -13.23 -12.10 -15.55
CA GLN A 23 -14.28 -12.20 -16.56
C GLN A 23 -14.87 -13.61 -16.62
N ASP A 24 -14.03 -14.65 -16.64
CA ASP A 24 -14.51 -16.04 -16.65
C ASP A 24 -15.37 -16.36 -15.42
N ILE A 25 -14.95 -15.92 -14.23
CA ILE A 25 -15.73 -16.10 -13.01
C ILE A 25 -17.04 -15.28 -13.06
N LEU A 26 -17.00 -14.06 -13.61
CA LEU A 26 -18.21 -13.25 -13.79
C LEU A 26 -19.23 -13.96 -14.68
N ASP A 27 -18.79 -14.51 -15.80
CA ASP A 27 -19.64 -15.20 -16.77
C ASP A 27 -20.22 -16.48 -16.17
N MET A 28 -19.42 -17.23 -15.41
CA MET A 28 -19.88 -18.43 -14.69
C MET A 28 -20.96 -18.09 -13.64
N VAL A 29 -20.75 -17.01 -12.87
CA VAL A 29 -21.74 -16.54 -11.87
C VAL A 29 -23.00 -16.02 -12.54
N LEU A 30 -22.87 -15.31 -13.66
CA LEU A 30 -24.00 -14.77 -14.40
C LEU A 30 -24.85 -15.90 -14.99
N SER A 31 -24.21 -16.89 -15.61
CA SER A 31 -24.87 -18.07 -16.16
C SER A 31 -25.63 -18.88 -15.09
N ALA A 32 -25.05 -19.02 -13.90
CA ALA A 32 -25.71 -19.68 -12.77
C ALA A 32 -26.93 -18.90 -12.30
N LYS A 33 -26.79 -17.57 -12.18
CA LYS A 33 -27.88 -16.69 -11.78
C LYS A 33 -29.03 -16.70 -12.79
N GLU A 34 -28.74 -16.78 -14.09
CA GLU A 34 -29.74 -16.93 -15.15
C GLU A 34 -30.52 -18.25 -15.05
N ARG A 35 -29.86 -19.32 -14.60
CA ARG A 35 -30.50 -20.62 -14.29
C ARG A 35 -31.23 -20.64 -12.94
N GLY A 36 -31.18 -19.55 -12.17
CA GLY A 36 -31.72 -19.50 -10.81
C GLY A 36 -30.92 -20.32 -9.78
N GLU A 37 -29.70 -20.72 -10.14
CA GLU A 37 -28.78 -21.46 -9.28
C GLU A 37 -28.02 -20.51 -8.34
N GLU A 38 -27.65 -21.00 -7.17
CA GLU A 38 -26.77 -20.26 -6.28
C GLU A 38 -25.31 -20.30 -6.75
N MET A 39 -24.53 -19.27 -6.41
CA MET A 39 -23.10 -19.18 -6.75
C MET A 39 -22.29 -20.40 -6.23
N SER A 40 -22.70 -20.98 -5.10
CA SER A 40 -22.11 -22.18 -4.51
C SER A 40 -22.35 -23.44 -5.35
N GLN A 41 -23.39 -23.47 -6.19
CA GLN A 41 -23.67 -24.58 -7.10
C GLN A 41 -22.82 -24.50 -8.38
N ALA A 42 -22.43 -23.29 -8.78
CA ALA A 42 -21.61 -23.08 -9.98
C ALA A 42 -20.10 -23.19 -9.73
N ILE A 43 -19.63 -22.68 -8.58
CA ILE A 43 -18.19 -22.61 -8.24
C ILE A 43 -17.81 -23.66 -7.18
N GLY A 44 -18.79 -24.25 -6.51
CA GLY A 44 -18.58 -25.10 -5.34
C GLY A 44 -18.64 -24.33 -4.02
N ALA A 45 -18.82 -25.06 -2.92
CA ALA A 45 -18.91 -24.47 -1.57
C ALA A 45 -17.56 -23.96 -1.04
N ASP A 46 -16.44 -24.47 -1.56
CA ASP A 46 -15.08 -24.05 -1.20
C ASP A 46 -14.49 -23.08 -2.24
N TYR A 47 -14.80 -21.80 -2.06
CA TYR A 47 -14.30 -20.74 -2.94
C TYR A 47 -12.78 -20.56 -2.89
N LYS A 48 -12.13 -20.98 -1.80
CA LYS A 48 -10.68 -20.86 -1.65
C LYS A 48 -9.99 -21.93 -2.48
N GLN A 49 -10.43 -23.19 -2.36
CA GLN A 49 -9.91 -24.30 -3.15
C GLN A 49 -10.06 -24.03 -4.65
N PHE A 50 -11.22 -23.52 -5.08
CA PHE A 50 -11.43 -23.10 -6.46
C PHE A 50 -10.40 -22.04 -6.94
N CYS A 51 -10.10 -21.04 -6.11
CA CYS A 51 -9.09 -20.04 -6.46
C CYS A 51 -7.68 -20.64 -6.50
N ASP A 52 -7.36 -21.54 -5.57
CA ASP A 52 -6.07 -22.24 -5.51
C ASP A 52 -5.84 -23.08 -6.77
N ASP A 53 -6.87 -23.77 -7.25
CA ASP A 53 -6.82 -24.57 -8.48
C ASP A 53 -6.57 -23.68 -9.71
N ILE A 54 -7.28 -22.55 -9.83
CA ILE A 54 -7.05 -21.56 -10.91
C ILE A 54 -5.63 -21.01 -10.86
N ILE A 55 -5.14 -20.66 -9.67
CA ILE A 55 -3.79 -20.11 -9.49
C ILE A 55 -2.72 -21.16 -9.85
N ALA A 56 -2.98 -22.44 -9.61
CA ALA A 56 -2.06 -23.53 -9.93
C ALA A 56 -1.94 -23.79 -11.44
N GLU A 57 -3.03 -23.58 -12.19
CA GLU A 57 -3.04 -23.74 -13.65
C GLU A 57 -2.37 -22.58 -14.40
N ILE A 58 -2.39 -21.37 -13.84
CA ILE A 58 -1.84 -20.18 -14.48
C ILE A 58 -0.37 -19.99 -14.13
N LYS A 59 0.44 -19.60 -15.13
CA LYS A 59 1.85 -19.29 -14.93
C LYS A 59 2.01 -18.11 -13.94
N PRO A 60 2.77 -18.26 -12.85
CA PRO A 60 2.97 -17.18 -11.88
C PRO A 60 3.71 -16.00 -12.50
N LYS A 61 3.43 -14.78 -12.01
CA LYS A 61 4.16 -13.54 -12.35
C LYS A 61 5.66 -13.78 -12.25
N SER A 62 6.38 -13.26 -13.25
CA SER A 62 7.83 -13.18 -13.21
C SER A 62 8.28 -12.37 -12.00
N ILE A 63 9.40 -12.76 -11.39
CA ILE A 63 10.02 -12.04 -10.27
C ILE A 63 10.25 -10.57 -10.64
N LYS A 64 10.58 -10.28 -11.91
CA LYS A 64 10.78 -8.92 -12.41
C LYS A 64 9.51 -8.06 -12.30
N ASP A 65 8.35 -8.64 -12.58
CA ASP A 65 7.08 -7.94 -12.50
C ASP A 65 6.69 -7.71 -11.04
N LYS A 66 6.88 -8.71 -10.16
CA LYS A 66 6.68 -8.53 -8.71
C LYS A 66 7.53 -7.39 -8.14
N VAL A 67 8.80 -7.30 -8.56
CA VAL A 67 9.69 -6.22 -8.11
C VAL A 67 9.22 -4.87 -8.64
N LYS A 68 8.81 -4.77 -9.91
CA LYS A 68 8.24 -3.52 -10.46
C LYS A 68 7.00 -3.08 -9.70
N ASP A 69 6.11 -4.00 -9.37
CA ASP A 69 4.88 -3.74 -8.59
C ASP A 69 5.23 -3.19 -7.22
N THR A 70 6.17 -3.85 -6.53
CA THR A 70 6.62 -3.44 -5.19
C THR A 70 7.29 -2.07 -5.23
N VAL A 71 8.16 -1.83 -6.21
CA VAL A 71 8.86 -0.54 -6.39
C VAL A 71 7.85 0.57 -6.70
N SER A 72 6.85 0.31 -7.54
CA SER A 72 5.79 1.29 -7.84
C SER A 72 4.98 1.64 -6.60
N MET A 73 4.58 0.63 -5.81
CA MET A 73 3.87 0.83 -4.55
C MET A 73 4.70 1.65 -3.55
N VAL A 74 5.95 1.24 -3.30
CA VAL A 74 6.86 1.92 -2.37
C VAL A 74 7.12 3.36 -2.79
N SER A 75 7.41 3.59 -4.08
CA SER A 75 7.67 4.95 -4.59
C SER A 75 6.46 5.86 -4.47
N MET A 76 5.25 5.35 -4.71
CA MET A 76 4.01 6.12 -4.53
C MET A 76 3.75 6.45 -3.06
N SER A 77 3.95 5.49 -2.16
CA SER A 77 3.83 5.71 -0.71
C SER A 77 4.83 6.75 -0.21
N VAL A 78 6.10 6.64 -0.62
CA VAL A 78 7.15 7.59 -0.26
C VAL A 78 6.84 8.99 -0.80
N SER A 79 6.37 9.09 -2.05
CA SER A 79 5.96 10.37 -2.63
C SER A 79 4.88 11.06 -1.80
N MET A 80 3.86 10.32 -1.35
CA MET A 80 2.79 10.87 -0.53
C MET A 80 3.30 11.34 0.84
N LEU A 81 4.17 10.56 1.49
CA LEU A 81 4.74 10.94 2.78
C LEU A 81 5.61 12.21 2.68
N ILE A 82 6.41 12.35 1.62
CA ILE A 82 7.17 13.57 1.35
C ILE A 82 6.19 14.74 1.17
N LEU A 83 5.19 14.63 0.29
CA LEU A 83 4.21 15.70 0.06
C LEU A 83 3.52 16.15 1.34
N ILE A 84 3.05 15.21 2.16
CA ILE A 84 2.40 15.51 3.43
C ILE A 84 3.34 16.35 4.31
N LYS A 85 4.59 15.93 4.46
CA LYS A 85 5.59 16.67 5.24
C LYS A 85 5.81 18.09 4.68
N MET A 86 5.93 18.23 3.37
CA MET A 86 6.13 19.54 2.73
C MET A 86 4.94 20.48 2.95
N ILE A 87 3.72 19.95 2.88
CA ILE A 87 2.48 20.72 3.10
C ILE A 87 2.44 21.21 4.56
N PHE A 88 2.68 20.33 5.54
CA PHE A 88 2.72 20.72 6.96
C PHE A 88 3.79 21.78 7.23
N PHE A 89 4.99 21.63 6.66
CA PHE A 89 6.05 22.64 6.82
C PHE A 89 5.65 23.97 6.18
N SER A 90 5.01 23.95 5.00
CA SER A 90 4.54 25.19 4.36
C SER A 90 3.48 25.91 5.18
N ALA A 91 2.56 25.19 5.84
CA ALA A 91 1.60 25.76 6.76
C ALA A 91 2.27 26.40 7.99
N GLU A 92 3.29 25.74 8.53
CA GLU A 92 4.09 26.24 9.64
C GLU A 92 4.92 27.47 9.25
N LEU A 93 5.44 27.53 8.01
CA LEU A 93 6.10 28.73 7.48
C LEU A 93 5.14 29.91 7.41
N ILE A 94 3.92 29.72 6.88
CA ILE A 94 2.90 30.77 6.80
C ILE A 94 2.59 31.28 8.22
N ARG A 95 2.43 30.38 9.18
CA ARG A 95 2.24 30.74 10.59
C ARG A 95 3.42 31.57 11.13
N ARG A 96 4.66 31.18 10.88
CA ARG A 96 5.86 31.91 11.34
C ARG A 96 5.99 33.30 10.72
N VAL A 97 5.64 33.43 9.45
CA VAL A 97 5.59 34.73 8.74
C VAL A 97 4.55 35.64 9.40
N ILE A 98 3.36 35.12 9.73
CA ILE A 98 2.32 35.88 10.46
C ILE A 98 2.83 36.30 11.85
N LEU A 99 3.56 35.42 12.55
CA LEU A 99 4.17 35.70 13.86
C LEU A 99 5.48 36.52 13.80
N LYS A 100 5.89 37.01 12.61
CA LYS A 100 7.13 37.77 12.38
C LYS A 100 8.41 37.11 12.90
N GLN A 101 8.44 35.78 12.97
CA GLN A 101 9.63 35.03 13.35
C GLN A 101 10.58 34.85 12.17
N PRO A 102 11.90 34.69 12.40
CA PRO A 102 12.82 34.34 11.34
C PRO A 102 12.39 33.01 10.70
N PHE A 103 12.26 33.03 9.38
CA PHE A 103 11.86 31.87 8.59
C PHE A 103 13.04 31.42 7.72
N SER A 104 13.27 30.11 7.67
CA SER A 104 14.18 29.48 6.72
C SER A 104 13.35 28.65 5.73
N LEU A 105 13.70 28.70 4.45
CA LEU A 105 13.08 27.86 3.41
C LEU A 105 13.63 26.43 3.41
N ASN A 106 14.48 26.13 4.38
CA ASN A 106 15.14 24.85 4.57
C ASN A 106 14.32 24.01 5.54
N VAL A 107 13.81 22.90 5.05
CA VAL A 107 13.10 21.89 5.85
C VAL A 107 14.15 21.05 6.56
N PRO A 108 14.23 21.09 7.90
CA PRO A 108 15.09 20.17 8.64
C PRO A 108 14.52 18.76 8.51
N ILE A 109 15.34 17.82 8.04
CA ILE A 109 14.98 16.40 8.03
C ILE A 109 15.63 15.74 9.26
N GLN A 110 14.78 15.22 10.16
CA GLN A 110 15.22 14.53 11.36
C GLN A 110 15.44 13.04 11.06
N TYR A 111 16.32 12.38 11.81
CA TYR A 111 16.52 10.92 11.73
C TYR A 111 15.20 10.16 11.88
N LEU A 112 14.37 10.63 12.81
CA LEU A 112 13.06 10.07 13.09
C LEU A 112 12.15 10.08 11.85
N ASP A 113 12.17 11.13 11.04
CA ASP A 113 11.31 11.22 9.86
C ASP A 113 11.60 10.11 8.84
N ILE A 114 12.88 9.80 8.63
CA ILE A 114 13.32 8.74 7.71
C ILE A 114 12.96 7.37 8.27
N LEU A 115 13.22 7.16 9.56
CA LEU A 115 12.89 5.92 10.25
C LEU A 115 11.39 5.64 10.20
N PHE A 116 10.55 6.66 10.43
CA PHE A 116 9.10 6.53 10.33
C PHE A 116 8.63 6.27 8.92
N MET A 117 9.22 6.93 7.92
CA MET A 117 8.90 6.65 6.52
C MET A 117 9.11 5.17 6.20
N VAL A 118 10.23 4.59 6.60
CA VAL A 118 10.52 3.16 6.38
C VAL A 118 9.53 2.27 7.13
N ILE A 119 9.25 2.55 8.41
CA ILE A 119 8.32 1.76 9.22
C ILE A 119 6.90 1.80 8.66
N ILE A 120 6.40 2.98 8.26
CA ILE A 120 5.05 3.14 7.72
C ILE A 120 4.90 2.39 6.41
N VAL A 121 5.88 2.48 5.51
CA VAL A 121 5.86 1.75 4.23
C VAL A 121 5.89 0.23 4.47
N ALA A 122 6.76 -0.24 5.37
CA ALA A 122 6.85 -1.66 5.71
C ALA A 122 5.56 -2.19 6.36
N ALA A 123 5.00 -1.44 7.31
CA ALA A 123 3.73 -1.78 7.96
C ALA A 123 2.57 -1.81 6.97
N SER A 124 2.49 -0.81 6.08
CA SER A 124 1.47 -0.75 5.03
C SER A 124 1.54 -1.98 4.11
N TRP A 125 2.74 -2.34 3.65
CA TRP A 125 2.94 -3.53 2.83
C TRP A 125 2.57 -4.82 3.57
N ALA A 126 3.01 -4.98 4.83
CA ALA A 126 2.69 -6.14 5.66
C ALA A 126 1.18 -6.31 5.88
N ILE A 127 0.48 -5.21 6.18
CA ILE A 127 -0.99 -5.21 6.35
C ILE A 127 -1.68 -5.68 5.07
N VAL A 128 -1.28 -5.14 3.90
CA VAL A 128 -1.87 -5.53 2.62
C VAL A 128 -1.66 -7.02 2.33
N VAL A 129 -0.44 -7.53 2.53
CA VAL A 129 -0.14 -8.96 2.31
C VAL A 129 -0.97 -9.86 3.22
N VAL A 130 -1.09 -9.51 4.50
CA VAL A 130 -1.88 -10.27 5.47
C VAL A 130 -3.37 -10.27 5.11
N ILE A 131 -3.94 -9.10 4.77
CA ILE A 131 -5.36 -8.98 4.40
C ILE A 131 -5.67 -9.79 3.13
N LEU A 132 -4.80 -9.72 2.12
CA LEU A 132 -5.04 -10.40 0.85
C LEU A 132 -4.90 -11.92 1.00
N ARG A 133 -3.96 -12.41 1.82
CA ARG A 133 -3.77 -13.85 2.07
C ARG A 133 -4.94 -14.46 2.83
N ASP A 134 -5.48 -13.73 3.80
CA ASP A 134 -6.54 -14.23 4.68
C ASP A 134 -7.95 -13.78 4.19
N ALA A 135 -8.08 -13.35 2.93
CA ALA A 135 -9.31 -12.76 2.38
C ALA A 135 -10.55 -13.69 2.45
N PHE A 136 -10.36 -15.01 2.44
CA PHE A 136 -11.44 -15.98 2.63
C PHE A 136 -11.69 -16.34 4.10
N ASP A 137 -10.73 -16.10 4.98
CA ASP A 137 -10.75 -16.49 6.40
C ASP A 137 -11.26 -15.34 7.28
N GLU A 138 -12.44 -14.83 6.93
CA GLU A 138 -13.04 -13.60 7.50
C GLU A 138 -13.36 -13.71 9.01
N LYS A 139 -13.32 -14.94 9.56
CA LYS A 139 -13.49 -15.24 10.98
C LYS A 139 -12.17 -15.38 11.75
N ASP A 140 -11.01 -15.28 11.11
CA ASP A 140 -9.76 -15.41 11.84
C ASP A 140 -9.51 -14.16 12.71
N LYS A 141 -9.77 -14.35 14.01
CA LYS A 141 -9.49 -13.36 15.04
C LYS A 141 -8.01 -12.96 15.03
N ARG A 142 -7.11 -13.85 14.58
CA ARG A 142 -5.67 -13.60 14.49
C ARG A 142 -5.35 -12.50 13.48
N THR A 143 -5.91 -12.51 12.29
CA THR A 143 -5.66 -11.49 11.24
C THR A 143 -6.04 -10.09 11.75
N LYS A 144 -7.21 -9.96 12.38
CA LYS A 144 -7.64 -8.69 13.00
C LYS A 144 -6.72 -8.25 14.13
N ILE A 145 -6.25 -9.19 14.97
CA ILE A 145 -5.29 -8.91 16.04
C ILE A 145 -3.95 -8.46 15.45
N ILE A 146 -3.42 -9.11 14.41
CA ILE A 146 -2.14 -8.75 13.78
C ILE A 146 -2.22 -7.36 13.14
N VAL A 147 -3.29 -7.06 12.41
CA VAL A 147 -3.49 -5.73 11.81
C VAL A 147 -3.65 -4.66 12.90
N ALA A 148 -4.44 -4.92 13.94
CA ALA A 148 -4.59 -3.99 15.05
C ALA A 148 -3.26 -3.77 15.81
N LEU A 149 -2.52 -4.85 16.07
CA LEU A 149 -1.26 -4.80 16.81
C LEU A 149 -0.16 -4.09 16.01
N THR A 150 -0.08 -4.30 14.69
CA THR A 150 0.85 -3.58 13.82
C THR A 150 0.52 -2.08 13.78
N LEU A 151 -0.75 -1.70 13.67
CA LEU A 151 -1.17 -0.29 13.74
C LEU A 151 -0.86 0.34 15.10
N ILE A 152 -1.24 -0.32 16.20
CA ILE A 152 -0.96 0.15 17.56
C ILE A 152 0.55 0.28 17.77
N ALA A 153 1.35 -0.70 17.36
CA ALA A 153 2.80 -0.66 17.47
C ALA A 153 3.40 0.52 16.68
N THR A 154 2.89 0.82 15.48
CA THR A 154 3.34 2.00 14.73
C THR A 154 2.99 3.32 15.42
N ILE A 155 1.78 3.45 15.97
CA ILE A 155 1.32 4.67 16.65
C ILE A 155 2.06 4.87 17.98
N VAL A 156 2.15 3.82 18.80
CA VAL A 156 2.82 3.86 20.10
C VAL A 156 4.32 4.05 19.92
N GLY A 157 4.93 3.37 18.95
CA GLY A 157 6.34 3.56 18.59
C GLY A 157 6.62 5.01 18.16
N PHE A 158 5.72 5.61 17.40
CA PHE A 158 5.80 7.02 17.02
C PHE A 158 5.75 7.94 18.24
N GLY A 159 4.75 7.75 19.11
CA GLY A 159 4.60 8.56 20.33
C GLY A 159 5.79 8.43 21.29
N LEU A 160 6.31 7.22 21.49
CA LEU A 160 7.46 6.98 22.37
C LEU A 160 8.74 7.62 21.83
N LEU A 161 9.05 7.43 20.55
CA LEU A 161 10.27 7.98 19.94
C LEU A 161 10.29 9.51 19.91
N TYR A 162 9.16 10.16 19.62
CA TYR A 162 9.04 11.61 19.72
C TYR A 162 9.09 12.09 21.18
N GLY A 163 8.42 11.38 22.10
CA GLY A 163 8.38 11.73 23.53
C GLY A 163 9.73 11.63 24.22
N PHE A 164 10.55 10.65 23.85
CA PHE A 164 11.89 10.46 24.40
C PHE A 164 12.98 11.33 23.75
N GLN A 165 12.63 12.12 22.71
CA GLN A 165 13.57 12.93 21.92
C GLN A 165 14.80 12.16 21.38
N ILE A 166 14.72 10.82 21.30
CA ILE A 166 15.80 9.98 20.79
C ILE A 166 15.89 10.23 19.28
N GLY A 167 16.95 10.90 18.82
CA GLY A 167 17.18 11.16 17.39
C GLY A 167 16.59 12.46 16.84
N THR A 168 16.35 13.47 17.68
CA THR A 168 15.93 14.83 17.25
C THR A 168 17.03 15.63 16.53
N GLY A 169 18.22 15.05 16.33
CA GLY A 169 19.28 15.64 15.54
C GLY A 169 18.84 15.89 14.09
N THR A 170 19.17 17.08 13.57
CA THR A 170 18.99 17.39 12.15
C THR A 170 20.10 16.69 11.36
N MET A 171 19.71 15.81 10.43
CA MET A 171 20.64 15.14 9.52
C MET A 171 21.14 16.12 8.45
N PHE A 172 20.19 16.78 7.81
CA PHE A 172 20.43 17.71 6.72
C PHE A 172 19.22 18.60 6.51
N GLU A 173 19.46 19.72 5.85
CA GLU A 173 18.46 20.70 5.46
C GLU A 173 18.20 20.59 3.96
N ILE A 174 16.94 20.35 3.57
CA ILE A 174 16.53 20.36 2.15
C ILE A 174 15.72 21.62 1.88
N ASN A 175 16.02 22.31 0.78
CA ASN A 175 15.18 23.42 0.31
C ASN A 175 13.76 22.91 -0.01
N LEU A 176 12.74 23.63 0.45
CA LEU A 176 11.34 23.30 0.24
C LEU A 176 11.00 22.98 -1.24
N ILE A 177 11.57 23.73 -2.19
CA ILE A 177 11.33 23.50 -3.63
C ILE A 177 11.92 22.15 -4.07
N ALA A 178 13.12 21.80 -3.58
CA ALA A 178 13.75 20.52 -3.89
C ALA A 178 12.94 19.33 -3.34
N GLY A 179 12.31 19.48 -2.18
CA GLY A 179 11.42 18.46 -1.62
C GLY A 179 10.17 18.21 -2.47
N TYR A 180 9.50 19.27 -2.93
CA TYR A 180 8.37 19.14 -3.86
C TYR A 180 8.79 18.53 -5.20
N PHE A 181 9.95 18.92 -5.73
CA PHE A 181 10.49 18.35 -6.96
C PHE A 181 10.78 16.85 -6.82
N LEU A 182 11.40 16.42 -5.71
CA LEU A 182 11.67 15.02 -5.42
C LEU A 182 10.37 14.20 -5.36
N ALA A 183 9.34 14.72 -4.67
CA ALA A 183 8.04 14.06 -4.62
C ALA A 183 7.40 13.93 -6.01
N ALA A 184 7.40 15.00 -6.80
CA ALA A 184 6.87 14.97 -8.17
C ALA A 184 7.62 13.96 -9.04
N LEU A 185 8.96 13.89 -8.92
CA LEU A 185 9.79 12.96 -9.67
C LEU A 185 9.47 11.50 -9.30
N LEU A 186 9.37 11.18 -8.01
CA LEU A 186 9.00 9.85 -7.54
C LEU A 186 7.59 9.44 -7.99
N PHE A 187 6.64 10.37 -7.97
CA PHE A 187 5.29 10.14 -8.48
C PHE A 187 5.27 9.88 -9.99
N VAL A 188 6.08 10.60 -10.77
CA VAL A 188 6.18 10.37 -12.21
C VAL A 188 6.83 9.01 -12.49
N ILE A 189 7.88 8.64 -11.75
CA ILE A 189 8.50 7.31 -11.87
C ILE A 189 7.48 6.21 -11.58
N SER A 190 6.72 6.32 -10.48
CA SER A 190 5.71 5.32 -10.14
C SER A 190 4.66 5.19 -11.24
N LYS A 191 4.19 6.31 -11.78
CA LYS A 191 3.19 6.36 -12.86
C LYS A 191 3.70 5.82 -14.19
N ILE A 192 4.96 6.06 -14.54
CA ILE A 192 5.58 5.49 -15.74
C ILE A 192 5.69 3.97 -15.58
N ASN A 193 6.15 3.51 -14.42
CA ASN A 193 6.32 2.09 -14.16
C ASN A 193 4.97 1.34 -14.21
N ASP A 194 3.89 1.99 -13.73
CA ASP A 194 2.53 1.46 -13.80
C ASP A 194 1.98 1.42 -15.24
N LYS A 195 2.26 2.44 -16.06
CA LYS A 195 1.87 2.45 -17.49
C LYS A 195 2.58 1.40 -18.33
N THR A 196 3.78 0.97 -17.93
CA THR A 196 4.58 -0.02 -18.67
C THR A 196 4.10 -1.47 -18.40
N LYS A 197 3.02 -1.64 -17.62
CA LYS A 197 2.38 -2.94 -17.33
C LYS A 197 1.25 -3.33 -18.30
N LYS A 198 0.67 -2.36 -19.01
CA LYS A 198 -0.35 -2.61 -20.04
C LYS A 198 0.30 -3.01 -21.35
#